data_AF-A0A5C1A786-F1
#
_entry.id   AF-A0A5C1A786-F1
#
_cell.length_a   1.000
_cell.length_b   1.000
_cell.length_c   1.000
_cell.angle_alpha   90.00
_cell.angle_beta   90.00
_cell.angle_gamma   90.00
#
_symmetry.space_group_name_H-M   'P 1'
#
loop_
_entity.id
_entity.type
_entity.pdbx_description
1 polymer ?
#
loop_
_entity_poly.entity_id
_entity_poly.type
_entity_poly.pdbx_seq_one_letter_code
_entity_poly.pdbx_strand_id
1 'polypeptide(L)'
;MTSCSTIAVLMVGLSNLSPPDILQARFFQLKQYSAEKAIVKLRRELGNDISIASDRESNRIFLRATSATFQQVETILNRLDVARPNCLLQFIRLKHVPASLACQTTDFLLLLLAVIDGDDDPIYLTPETRKNAAIMAGGTWDRWQQVAFFLHLFDRNLWGLYGNGWDYITR
;
A
#
# COMPACT_ATOMS: atom_id res chain seq x y z
N MET A 1 67.38 -0.49 30.23
CA MET A 1 66.42 0.63 30.35
C MET A 1 66.74 1.58 29.22
N THR A 2 65.92 1.94 28.23
CA THR A 2 64.49 1.91 27.87
C THR A 2 64.51 2.35 26.39
N SER A 3 63.76 1.81 25.43
CA SER A 3 62.37 2.20 25.15
C SER A 3 62.03 1.68 23.74
N CYS A 4 61.09 0.73 23.65
CA CYS A 4 60.41 0.36 22.41
C CYS A 4 59.23 1.34 22.24
N SER A 5 59.32 2.27 21.28
CA SER A 5 58.25 3.24 21.04
C SER A 5 58.10 3.52 19.54
N THR A 6 57.57 2.58 18.74
CA THR A 6 57.28 2.83 17.30
C THR A 6 56.15 1.97 16.69
N ILE A 7 55.30 1.26 17.45
CA ILE A 7 54.30 0.34 16.83
C ILE A 7 52.82 0.69 17.13
N ALA A 8 52.53 1.76 17.90
CA ALA A 8 51.16 2.02 18.33
C ALA A 8 50.27 2.82 17.34
N VAL A 9 50.80 3.36 16.24
CA VAL A 9 50.05 4.34 15.41
C VAL A 9 49.33 3.73 14.19
N LEU A 10 49.56 2.44 13.86
CA LEU A 10 49.00 1.87 12.63
C LEU A 10 47.61 1.20 12.76
N MET A 11 47.05 1.05 13.96
CA MET A 11 45.85 0.22 14.20
C MET A 11 44.53 0.99 14.35
N VAL A 12 44.53 2.33 14.35
CA VAL A 12 43.31 3.14 14.58
C VAL A 12 42.57 3.50 13.27
N GLY A 13 43.13 3.16 12.10
CA GLY A 13 42.60 3.58 10.79
C GLY A 13 41.63 2.62 10.09
N LEU A 14 41.33 1.44 10.63
CA LEU A 14 40.60 0.37 9.90
C LEU A 14 39.19 0.06 10.40
N SER A 15 38.70 0.72 11.45
CA SER A 15 37.40 0.37 12.06
C SER A 15 36.17 1.03 11.42
N ASN A 16 36.34 1.89 10.41
CA ASN A 16 35.22 2.64 9.78
C ASN A 16 34.95 2.27 8.31
N LEU A 17 35.46 1.14 7.84
CA LEU A 17 35.01 0.59 6.56
C LEU A 17 33.66 -0.10 6.81
N SER A 18 32.56 0.63 6.59
CA SER A 18 31.28 -0.02 6.24
C SER A 18 31.60 -1.11 5.22
N PRO A 19 31.12 -2.35 5.39
CA PRO A 19 31.37 -3.42 4.43
C PRO A 19 31.07 -2.91 3.03
N PRO A 20 31.86 -3.27 2.00
CA PRO A 20 31.51 -2.94 0.62
C PRO A 20 30.05 -3.31 0.38
N ASP A 21 29.33 -2.51 -0.41
CA ASP A 21 27.94 -2.76 -0.79
C ASP A 21 27.84 -4.06 -1.60
N ILE A 22 27.89 -5.19 -0.90
CA ILE A 22 27.82 -6.51 -1.47
C ILE A 22 26.34 -6.76 -1.76
N LEU A 23 26.03 -6.85 -3.06
CA LEU A 23 24.74 -7.31 -3.53
C LEU A 23 24.56 -8.77 -3.15
N GLN A 24 23.74 -9.04 -2.14
CA GLN A 24 23.33 -10.39 -1.78
C GLN A 24 22.00 -10.70 -2.46
N ALA A 25 21.71 -11.98 -2.68
CA ALA A 25 20.41 -12.44 -3.15
C ALA A 25 19.67 -13.13 -1.99
N ARG A 26 18.40 -12.76 -1.77
CA ARG A 26 17.54 -13.37 -0.74
C ARG A 26 16.15 -13.66 -1.28
N PHE A 27 15.54 -14.69 -0.70
CA PHE A 27 14.15 -15.06 -0.95
C PHE A 27 13.28 -14.62 0.23
N PHE A 28 12.11 -14.08 -0.08
CA PHE A 28 11.08 -13.74 0.89
C PHE A 28 9.80 -14.50 0.53
N GLN A 29 9.29 -15.28 1.47
CA GLN A 29 8.02 -15.99 1.33
C GLN A 29 6.92 -15.16 1.97
N LEU A 30 5.88 -14.82 1.21
CA LEU A 30 4.70 -14.16 1.76
C LEU A 30 3.62 -15.19 2.08
N LYS A 31 2.91 -14.96 3.19
CA LYS A 31 1.88 -15.87 3.72
C LYS A 31 0.46 -15.41 3.40
N GLN A 32 0.23 -14.11 3.42
CA GLN A 32 -1.08 -13.47 3.36
C GLN A 32 -1.21 -12.54 2.15
N TYR A 33 -0.09 -11.98 1.69
CA TYR A 33 -0.05 -11.03 0.58
C TYR A 33 0.54 -11.65 -0.70
N SER A 34 0.10 -11.19 -1.87
CA SER A 34 0.60 -11.67 -3.16
C SER A 34 2.00 -11.11 -3.45
N ALA A 35 2.92 -11.99 -3.86
CA ALA A 35 4.29 -11.64 -4.26
C ALA A 35 4.33 -10.71 -5.47
N GLU A 36 3.46 -10.93 -6.47
CA GLU A 36 3.35 -10.06 -7.65
C GLU A 36 2.93 -8.64 -7.24
N LYS A 37 1.91 -8.54 -6.37
CA LYS A 37 1.43 -7.25 -5.87
C LYS A 37 2.46 -6.56 -4.96
N ALA A 38 3.25 -7.33 -4.22
CA ALA A 38 4.30 -6.78 -3.37
C ALA A 38 5.42 -6.15 -4.20
N ILE A 39 5.77 -6.72 -5.35
CA ILE A 39 6.77 -6.13 -6.25
C ILE A 39 6.34 -4.77 -6.77
N VAL A 40 5.07 -4.61 -7.16
CA VAL A 40 4.55 -3.32 -7.61
C VAL A 40 4.69 -2.27 -6.51
N LYS A 41 4.35 -2.62 -5.26
CA LYS A 41 4.50 -1.71 -4.10
C LYS A 41 5.98 -1.42 -3.79
N LEU A 42 6.84 -2.44 -3.79
CA LEU A 42 8.27 -2.28 -3.51
C LEU A 42 8.97 -1.41 -4.55
N ARG A 43 8.66 -1.58 -5.85
CA ARG A 43 9.21 -0.72 -6.92
C ARG A 43 8.76 0.74 -6.79
N ARG A 44 7.53 0.98 -6.35
CA ARG A 44 7.02 2.34 -6.10
C ARG A 44 7.73 3.01 -4.92
N GLU A 45 8.03 2.26 -3.84
CA GLU A 45 8.66 2.82 -2.64
C GLU A 45 10.18 2.94 -2.73
N LEU A 46 10.85 1.99 -3.39
CA LEU A 46 12.32 1.89 -3.42
C LEU A 46 12.92 2.35 -4.76
N GLY A 47 12.09 2.58 -5.78
CA GLY A 47 12.53 2.90 -7.14
C GLY A 47 12.86 1.66 -7.98
N ASN A 48 13.32 1.90 -9.21
CA ASN A 48 13.58 0.86 -10.20
C ASN A 48 14.99 0.24 -10.13
N ASP A 49 15.86 0.74 -9.25
CA ASP A 49 17.27 0.32 -9.18
C ASP A 49 17.46 -1.05 -8.50
N ILE A 50 16.39 -1.63 -7.97
CA ILE A 50 16.40 -2.94 -7.33
C ILE A 50 16.05 -4.06 -8.32
N SER A 51 16.90 -5.08 -8.37
CA SER A 51 16.63 -6.30 -9.14
C SER A 51 15.70 -7.21 -8.33
N ILE A 52 14.41 -7.17 -8.67
CA ILE A 52 13.35 -7.90 -7.96
C ILE A 52 12.47 -8.69 -8.93
N ALA A 53 12.22 -9.95 -8.61
CA ALA A 53 11.37 -10.87 -9.35
C ALA A 53 10.47 -11.67 -8.39
N SER A 54 9.27 -12.04 -8.83
CA SER A 54 8.34 -12.87 -8.05
C SER A 54 8.15 -14.21 -8.72
N ASP A 55 8.03 -15.24 -7.90
CA ASP A 55 7.50 -16.52 -8.30
C ASP A 55 6.05 -16.63 -7.81
N ARG A 56 5.12 -16.67 -8.76
CA ARG A 56 3.68 -16.74 -8.51
C ARG A 56 3.26 -18.07 -7.91
N GLU A 57 3.85 -19.19 -8.36
CA GLU A 57 3.44 -20.52 -7.93
C GLU A 57 3.77 -20.75 -6.45
N SER A 58 4.96 -20.30 -6.03
CA SER A 58 5.38 -20.42 -4.64
C SER A 58 5.06 -19.20 -3.78
N ASN A 59 4.49 -18.13 -4.35
CA ASN A 59 4.27 -16.83 -3.68
C ASN A 59 5.54 -16.27 -3.01
N ARG A 60 6.67 -16.35 -3.73
CA ARG A 60 7.99 -15.89 -3.28
C ARG A 60 8.47 -14.67 -4.03
N ILE A 61 9.27 -13.86 -3.36
CA ILE A 61 9.99 -12.75 -3.95
C ILE A 61 11.48 -13.06 -3.89
N PHE A 62 12.13 -12.97 -5.04
CA PHE A 62 13.58 -12.98 -5.18
C PHE A 62 14.07 -11.54 -5.31
N LEU A 63 14.98 -11.15 -4.42
CA LEU A 63 15.56 -9.81 -4.39
C LEU A 63 17.08 -9.91 -4.35
N ARG A 64 17.73 -9.15 -5.23
CA ARG A 64 19.17 -8.91 -5.19
C ARG A 64 19.44 -7.44 -4.86
N ALA A 65 19.98 -7.18 -3.67
CA ALA A 65 20.20 -5.82 -3.17
C ALA A 65 21.30 -5.76 -2.09
N THR A 66 21.60 -4.54 -1.60
CA THR A 66 22.52 -4.33 -0.48
C THR A 66 21.84 -4.63 0.86
N SER A 67 22.63 -4.75 1.93
CA SER A 67 22.08 -5.04 3.27
C SER A 67 21.16 -3.93 3.79
N ALA A 68 21.43 -2.67 3.45
CA ALA A 68 20.56 -1.55 3.81
C ALA A 68 19.18 -1.66 3.13
N THR A 69 19.15 -1.97 1.83
CA THR A 69 17.91 -2.18 1.09
C THR A 69 17.12 -3.37 1.62
N PHE A 70 17.79 -4.45 2.06
CA PHE A 70 17.09 -5.60 2.64
C PHE A 70 16.30 -5.23 3.89
N GLN A 71 16.85 -4.41 4.79
CA GLN A 71 16.14 -3.96 5.99
C GLN A 71 14.90 -3.13 5.64
N GLN A 72 14.99 -2.30 4.61
CA GLN A 72 13.85 -1.52 4.11
C GLN A 72 12.78 -2.44 3.53
N VAL A 73 13.17 -3.38 2.66
CA VAL A 73 12.25 -4.36 2.05
C VAL A 73 11.55 -5.20 3.11
N GLU A 74 12.29 -5.70 4.09
CA GLU A 74 11.72 -6.50 5.17
C GLU A 74 10.71 -5.69 6.00
N THR A 75 11.00 -4.41 6.26
CA THR A 75 10.05 -3.51 6.93
C THR A 75 8.76 -3.33 6.11
N ILE A 76 8.89 -3.15 4.80
CA ILE A 76 7.73 -2.98 3.90
C ILE A 76 6.93 -4.28 3.80
N LEU A 77 7.60 -5.41 3.56
CA LEU A 77 6.95 -6.72 3.44
C LEU A 77 6.23 -7.12 4.73
N ASN A 78 6.82 -6.85 5.90
CA ASN A 78 6.16 -7.12 7.18
C ASN A 78 4.89 -6.29 7.39
N ARG A 79 4.82 -5.07 6.83
CA ARG A 79 3.60 -4.26 6.85
C ARG A 79 2.55 -4.76 5.85
N LEU A 80 2.98 -5.34 4.73
CA LEU A 80 2.09 -5.85 3.69
C LEU A 80 1.54 -7.24 4.01
N ASP A 81 2.36 -8.13 4.58
CA ASP A 81 2.05 -9.54 4.84
C ASP A 81 1.31 -9.79 6.16
N VAL A 82 0.39 -8.89 6.49
CA VAL A 82 -0.46 -9.00 7.68
C VAL A 82 -1.75 -9.72 7.30
N ALA A 83 -2.25 -10.61 8.17
CA ALA A 83 -3.55 -11.26 7.97
C ALA A 83 -4.66 -10.21 7.92
N ARG A 84 -5.47 -10.25 6.85
CA ARG A 84 -6.58 -9.31 6.65
C ARG A 84 -7.93 -10.03 6.80
N PRO A 85 -9.00 -9.33 7.20
CA PRO A 85 -10.33 -9.92 7.28
C PRO A 85 -10.78 -10.47 5.93
N ASN A 86 -11.46 -11.63 5.95
CA ASN A 86 -12.11 -12.17 4.76
C ASN A 86 -13.32 -11.30 4.39
N CYS A 87 -13.15 -10.53 3.33
CA CYS A 87 -14.13 -9.61 2.77
C CYS A 87 -15.16 -10.31 1.88
N LEU A 88 -16.10 -11.07 2.49
CA LEU A 88 -17.11 -11.80 1.72
C LEU A 88 -18.29 -10.91 1.31
N LEU A 89 -18.91 -10.20 2.26
CA LEU A 89 -20.10 -9.39 2.02
C LEU A 89 -20.26 -8.31 3.11
N GLN A 90 -20.56 -7.07 2.73
CA GLN A 90 -20.86 -5.99 3.68
C GLN A 90 -21.97 -5.08 3.18
N PHE A 91 -22.78 -4.60 4.14
CA PHE A 91 -23.81 -3.59 3.93
C PHE A 91 -23.37 -2.27 4.54
N ILE A 92 -23.35 -1.20 3.74
CA ILE A 92 -23.09 0.18 4.19
C ILE A 92 -24.37 0.99 4.00
N ARG A 93 -24.97 1.45 5.09
CA ARG A 93 -26.15 2.31 5.02
C ARG A 93 -25.74 3.76 4.83
N LEU A 94 -26.35 4.44 3.86
CA LEU A 94 -26.10 5.84 3.52
C LEU A 94 -27.23 6.72 4.09
N LYS A 95 -26.88 7.90 4.59
CA LYS A 95 -27.80 8.83 5.27
C LYS A 95 -28.21 10.02 4.41
N HIS A 96 -27.32 10.50 3.55
CA HIS A 96 -27.45 11.77 2.86
C HIS A 96 -27.50 11.61 1.33
N VAL A 97 -26.83 10.61 0.77
CA VAL A 97 -26.79 10.37 -0.68
C VAL A 97 -27.59 9.12 -1.05
N PRO A 98 -28.33 9.13 -2.19
CA PRO A 98 -28.97 7.94 -2.72
C PRO A 98 -27.95 6.84 -3.07
N ALA A 99 -28.21 5.61 -2.66
CA ALA A 99 -27.32 4.48 -2.88
C ALA A 99 -27.01 4.22 -4.36
N SER A 100 -27.98 4.41 -5.25
CA SER A 100 -27.76 4.28 -6.69
C SER A 100 -26.68 5.23 -7.21
N LEU A 101 -26.76 6.50 -6.82
CA LEU A 101 -25.80 7.53 -7.24
C LEU A 101 -24.43 7.30 -6.60
N ALA A 102 -24.39 6.98 -5.30
CA ALA A 102 -23.14 6.70 -4.60
C ALA A 102 -22.42 5.50 -5.23
N CYS A 103 -23.12 4.38 -5.45
CA CYS A 103 -22.53 3.19 -6.07
C CYS A 103 -22.03 3.48 -7.49
N GLN A 104 -22.85 4.10 -8.34
CA GLN A 104 -22.46 4.42 -9.72
C GLN A 104 -21.21 5.32 -9.78
N THR A 105 -21.15 6.32 -8.89
CA THR A 105 -20.00 7.23 -8.84
C THR A 105 -18.75 6.51 -8.32
N THR A 106 -18.89 5.67 -7.30
CA THR A 106 -17.77 4.86 -6.80
C THR A 106 -17.27 3.88 -7.85
N ASP A 107 -18.15 3.18 -8.57
CA ASP A 107 -17.77 2.26 -9.66
C ASP A 107 -16.95 2.98 -10.74
N PHE A 108 -17.36 4.19 -11.12
CA PHE A 108 -16.61 5.01 -12.07
C PHE A 108 -15.22 5.38 -11.56
N LEU A 109 -15.09 5.78 -10.28
CA LEU A 109 -13.79 6.08 -9.69
C LEU A 109 -12.90 4.84 -9.57
N LEU A 110 -13.47 3.68 -9.24
CA LEU A 110 -12.72 2.42 -9.19
C LEU A 110 -12.20 2.03 -10.57
N LEU A 111 -12.96 2.27 -11.63
CA LEU A 111 -12.50 2.02 -13.00
C LEU A 111 -11.26 2.85 -13.32
N LEU A 112 -11.25 4.14 -12.95
CA LEU A 112 -10.09 5.03 -13.15
C LEU A 112 -8.86 4.56 -12.37
N LEU A 113 -9.04 4.10 -11.12
CA LEU A 113 -7.95 3.62 -10.29
C LEU A 113 -7.41 2.25 -10.73
N ALA A 114 -8.28 1.36 -11.21
CA ALA A 114 -7.88 0.04 -11.69
C ALA A 114 -6.86 0.11 -12.83
N VAL A 115 -6.98 1.10 -13.71
CA VAL A 115 -6.02 1.36 -14.80
C VAL A 115 -4.62 1.69 -14.27
N ILE A 116 -4.53 2.30 -13.08
CA ILE A 116 -3.25 2.75 -12.48
C ILE A 116 -2.60 1.63 -11.68
N ASP A 117 -3.40 0.83 -10.98
CA ASP A 117 -2.90 -0.17 -10.02
C ASP A 117 -2.73 -1.58 -10.60
N GLY A 118 -3.31 -1.89 -11.77
CA GLY A 118 -3.20 -3.21 -12.39
C GLY A 118 -3.80 -4.32 -11.52
N ASP A 119 -4.82 -3.98 -10.74
CA ASP A 119 -5.41 -4.85 -9.73
C ASP A 119 -6.60 -5.63 -10.29
N ASP A 120 -6.40 -6.95 -10.45
CA ASP A 120 -7.34 -7.90 -11.06
C ASP A 120 -8.45 -8.41 -10.12
N ASP A 121 -8.50 -7.94 -8.87
CA ASP A 121 -9.51 -8.41 -7.89
C ASP A 121 -10.72 -7.46 -7.86
N PRO A 122 -11.79 -7.73 -8.64
CA PRO A 122 -12.94 -6.83 -8.70
C PRO A 122 -13.69 -6.81 -7.36
N ILE A 123 -14.09 -5.60 -6.96
CA ILE A 123 -15.17 -5.42 -5.99
C ILE A 123 -16.47 -5.26 -6.77
N TYR A 124 -17.49 -6.00 -6.37
CA TYR A 124 -18.84 -5.80 -6.82
C TYR A 124 -19.57 -4.88 -5.86
N LEU A 125 -20.10 -3.79 -6.41
CA LEU A 125 -20.85 -2.79 -5.67
C LEU A 125 -22.29 -2.75 -6.21
N THR A 126 -23.25 -3.11 -5.37
CA THR A 126 -24.67 -3.15 -5.76
C THR A 126 -25.47 -2.20 -4.87
N PRO A 127 -26.25 -1.27 -5.45
CA PRO A 127 -27.13 -0.43 -4.66
C PRO A 127 -28.36 -1.21 -4.19
N GLU A 128 -28.69 -1.08 -2.90
CA GLU A 128 -29.97 -1.46 -2.33
C GLU A 128 -30.81 -0.20 -2.08
N THR A 129 -31.77 0.06 -2.96
CA THR A 129 -32.55 1.29 -2.98
C THR A 129 -33.59 1.35 -1.86
N ARG A 130 -34.18 0.23 -1.44
CA ARG A 130 -35.25 0.27 -0.41
C ARG A 130 -34.71 0.69 0.95
N LYS A 131 -33.50 0.26 1.30
CA LYS A 131 -32.82 0.59 2.56
C LYS A 131 -31.81 1.74 2.46
N ASN A 132 -31.64 2.31 1.26
CA ASN A 132 -30.58 3.25 0.93
C ASN A 132 -29.21 2.78 1.42
N ALA A 133 -28.80 1.60 0.95
CA ALA A 133 -27.55 0.96 1.35
C ALA A 133 -26.74 0.50 0.14
N ALA A 134 -25.43 0.51 0.26
CA ALA A 134 -24.52 -0.12 -0.69
C ALA A 134 -24.15 -1.52 -0.20
N ILE A 135 -24.15 -2.49 -1.10
CA ILE A 135 -23.73 -3.86 -0.86
C ILE A 135 -22.38 -4.06 -1.55
N MET A 136 -21.38 -4.48 -0.80
CA MET A 136 -20.03 -4.76 -1.30
C MET A 136 -19.73 -6.25 -1.19
N ALA A 137 -19.13 -6.83 -2.24
CA ALA A 137 -18.68 -8.21 -2.24
C ALA A 137 -17.40 -8.40 -3.08
N GLY A 138 -16.60 -9.40 -2.72
CA GLY A 138 -15.36 -9.74 -3.44
C GLY A 138 -14.22 -8.74 -3.24
N GLY A 139 -13.14 -8.86 -4.00
CA GLY A 139 -12.01 -7.95 -3.95
C GLY A 139 -11.12 -8.08 -2.71
N THR A 140 -10.06 -7.26 -2.66
CA THR A 140 -9.10 -7.22 -1.54
C THR A 140 -9.53 -6.24 -0.45
N TRP A 141 -8.99 -6.43 0.76
CA TRP A 141 -9.18 -5.48 1.87
C TRP A 141 -8.79 -4.03 1.52
N ASP A 142 -7.69 -3.83 0.78
CA ASP A 142 -7.27 -2.47 0.39
C ASP A 142 -8.36 -1.80 -0.45
N ARG A 143 -8.94 -2.56 -1.37
CA ARG A 143 -10.02 -2.08 -2.24
C ARG A 143 -11.31 -1.85 -1.45
N TRP A 144 -11.59 -2.66 -0.43
CA TRP A 144 -12.71 -2.42 0.49
C TRP A 144 -12.57 -1.09 1.22
N GLN A 145 -11.36 -0.78 1.69
CA GLN A 145 -11.08 0.50 2.35
C GLN A 145 -11.27 1.68 1.39
N GLN A 146 -10.86 1.55 0.13
CA GLN A 146 -11.08 2.59 -0.89
C GLN A 146 -12.57 2.82 -1.15
N VAL A 147 -13.36 1.75 -1.35
CA VAL A 147 -14.81 1.87 -1.57
C VAL A 147 -15.50 2.46 -0.35
N ALA A 148 -15.20 1.96 0.85
CA ALA A 148 -15.74 2.49 2.09
C ALA A 148 -15.39 3.97 2.28
N PHE A 149 -14.17 4.39 1.92
CA PHE A 149 -13.75 5.79 1.94
C PHE A 149 -14.58 6.65 1.00
N PHE A 150 -14.77 6.25 -0.26
CA PHE A 150 -15.58 7.02 -1.22
C PHE A 150 -17.04 7.11 -0.79
N LEU A 151 -17.64 6.00 -0.35
CA LEU A 151 -19.01 6.00 0.14
C LEU A 151 -19.18 6.92 1.35
N HIS A 152 -18.23 6.90 2.30
CA HIS A 152 -18.22 7.85 3.42
C HIS A 152 -18.03 9.29 2.94
N LEU A 153 -17.14 9.54 1.99
CA LEU A 153 -16.86 10.87 1.47
C LEU A 153 -18.12 11.48 0.83
N PHE A 154 -18.84 10.69 0.03
CA PHE A 154 -20.10 11.12 -0.59
C PHE A 154 -21.20 11.31 0.43
N ASP A 155 -21.32 10.40 1.39
CA ASP A 155 -22.36 10.46 2.41
C ASP A 155 -22.08 11.51 3.50
N ARG A 156 -20.92 12.18 3.51
CA ARG A 156 -20.68 13.30 4.42
C ARG A 156 -21.62 14.44 4.09
N ASN A 157 -22.24 14.97 5.14
CA ASN A 157 -22.99 16.20 5.06
C ASN A 157 -22.04 17.39 4.75
N LEU A 158 -21.85 17.71 3.48
CA LEU A 158 -21.02 18.83 3.02
C LEU A 158 -21.61 20.20 3.38
N TRP A 159 -22.87 20.28 3.85
CA TRP A 159 -23.49 21.55 4.26
C TRP A 159 -22.78 22.24 5.43
N GLY A 160 -21.94 21.52 6.20
CA GLY A 160 -21.06 22.13 7.21
C GLY A 160 -19.81 22.82 6.66
N LEU A 161 -19.44 22.59 5.39
CA LEU A 161 -18.28 23.21 4.74
C LEU A 161 -18.65 24.45 3.91
N TYR A 162 -19.93 24.61 3.56
CA TYR A 162 -20.44 25.76 2.81
C TYR A 162 -21.00 26.89 3.69
N GLY A 163 -20.88 26.77 5.02
CA GLY A 163 -21.52 27.65 6.00
C GLY A 163 -20.93 29.06 6.15
N ASN A 164 -19.79 29.41 5.54
CA ASN A 164 -19.16 30.74 5.69
C ASN A 164 -18.43 31.25 4.41
N GLY A 165 -18.79 30.77 3.22
CA GLY A 165 -18.00 31.01 2.00
C GLY A 165 -18.66 31.83 0.88
N TRP A 166 -19.96 32.14 0.96
CA TRP A 166 -20.72 32.70 -0.16
C TRP A 166 -20.81 34.23 -0.20
N ASP A 167 -20.18 34.95 0.74
CA ASP A 167 -20.21 36.42 0.80
C ASP A 167 -19.29 37.14 -0.21
N TYR A 168 -18.59 36.43 -1.10
CA TYR A 168 -17.63 37.04 -2.04
C TYR A 168 -18.02 37.01 -3.53
N ILE A 169 -19.21 36.54 -3.91
CA ILE A 169 -19.59 36.41 -5.34
C ILE A 169 -20.80 37.27 -5.73
N THR A 170 -21.31 38.14 -4.84
CA THR A 170 -22.31 39.15 -5.23
C THR A 170 -21.94 40.55 -4.73
N ARG A 171 -20.95 41.16 -5.39
CA ARG A 171 -20.85 42.62 -5.56
C ARG A 171 -20.38 42.93 -6.97
#